data_AF-A0A2S1REG1-F1
#
_entry.id   AF-A0A2S1REG1-F1
#
_cell.length_a   1.000
_cell.length_b   1.000
_cell.length_c   1.000
_cell.angle_alpha   90.00
_cell.angle_beta   90.00
_cell.angle_gamma   90.00
#
_symmetry.space_group_name_H-M   'P 1'
#
loop_
_entity.id
_entity.type
_entity.pdbx_description
1 polymer ?
#
loop_
_entity_poly.entity_id
_entity_poly.type
_entity_poly.pdbx_seq_one_letter_code
_entity_poly.pdbx_strand_id
1 'polypeptide(L)'
;RKFYAIWAGQAVSLITSAILQMAIIFYLTEKTGSAMVLSMASLVGFLPYAILGPAIGVLVDRHDRKKIMIGADLIIAAAGAVLAIVAFCMELPVWMIMIVLFI
;
A
#
# COMPACT_ATOMS: atom_id res chain seq x y z
N ARG A 1 16.26 -7.41 23.69
CA ARG A 1 15.09 -8.29 23.38
C ARG A 1 14.02 -7.58 22.55
N LYS A 2 13.47 -6.43 22.96
CA LYS A 2 12.49 -5.66 22.14
C LYS A 2 13.03 -5.21 20.77
N PHE A 3 14.31 -4.87 20.66
CA PHE A 3 14.95 -4.48 19.40
C PHE A 3 14.86 -5.59 18.32
N TYR A 4 15.27 -6.82 18.64
CA TYR A 4 15.21 -7.95 17.70
C TYR A 4 13.79 -8.29 17.25
N ALA A 5 12.79 -8.14 18.14
CA ALA A 5 11.38 -8.34 17.77
C ALA A 5 10.89 -7.26 16.77
N ILE A 6 11.26 -6.00 16.98
CA ILE A 6 10.94 -4.91 16.04
C ILE A 6 11.65 -5.13 14.71
N TRP A 7 12.93 -5.52 14.75
CA TRP A 7 13.75 -5.72 13.57
C TRP A 7 13.25 -6.90 12.72
N ALA A 8 12.89 -8.01 13.36
CA ALA A 8 12.29 -9.15 12.67
C ALA A 8 10.91 -8.78 12.08
N GLY A 9 10.06 -8.06 12.82
CA GLY A 9 8.77 -7.58 12.31
C GLY A 9 8.92 -6.64 11.11
N GLN A 10 9.88 -5.72 11.16
CA GLN A 10 10.23 -4.81 10.06
C GLN A 10 10.75 -5.58 8.84
N ALA A 11 11.64 -6.56 9.04
CA ALA A 11 12.16 -7.38 7.94
C ALA A 11 11.03 -8.14 7.23
N VAL A 12 10.13 -8.78 7.98
CA VAL A 12 8.95 -9.45 7.42
C VAL A 12 8.07 -8.45 6.66
N SER A 13 7.78 -7.29 7.26
CA SER A 13 6.97 -6.26 6.62
C SER A 13 7.58 -5.78 5.30
N LEU A 14 8.89 -5.56 5.24
CA LEU A 14 9.58 -5.14 4.01
C LEU A 14 9.49 -6.21 2.92
N ILE A 15 9.71 -7.48 3.28
CA ILE A 15 9.63 -8.61 2.34
C ILE A 15 8.20 -8.74 1.81
N THR A 16 7.20 -8.73 2.70
CA THR A 16 5.79 -8.86 2.30
C THR A 16 5.36 -7.72 1.40
N SER A 17 5.74 -6.47 1.71
CA SER A 17 5.43 -5.31 0.85
C SER A 17 6.08 -5.41 -0.53
N ALA A 18 7.34 -5.86 -0.62
CA ALA A 18 8.03 -6.05 -1.89
C ALA A 18 7.36 -7.13 -2.76
N ILE A 19 6.94 -8.24 -2.14
CA ILE A 19 6.18 -9.31 -2.83
C ILE A 19 4.85 -8.76 -3.34
N LEU A 20 4.12 -7.99 -2.52
CA LEU A 20 2.85 -7.37 -2.89
C LEU A 20 3.01 -6.43 -4.09
N GLN A 21 4.05 -5.61 -4.08
CA GLN A 21 4.36 -4.71 -5.18
C GLN A 21 4.65 -5.47 -6.49
N MET A 22 5.44 -6.54 -6.42
CA MET A 22 5.73 -7.40 -7.57
C MET A 22 4.46 -8.10 -8.07
N ALA A 23 3.62 -8.61 -7.17
CA ALA A 23 2.36 -9.26 -7.51
C ALA A 23 1.40 -8.31 -8.25
N ILE A 24 1.29 -7.05 -7.80
CA ILE A 24 0.47 -6.03 -8.46
C ILE A 24 0.98 -5.75 -9.89
N ILE A 25 2.31 -5.64 -10.06
CA ILE A 25 2.94 -5.44 -11.37
C ILE A 25 2.61 -6.59 -12.31
N PHE A 26 2.80 -7.84 -11.86
CA PHE A 26 2.46 -9.03 -12.67
C PHE A 26 0.97 -9.09 -13.00
N TYR A 27 0.10 -8.87 -12.02
CA TYR A 27 -1.35 -8.91 -12.21
C TYR A 27 -1.83 -7.88 -13.23
N LEU A 28 -1.35 -6.63 -13.13
CA LEU A 28 -1.68 -5.57 -14.10
C LEU A 28 -1.13 -5.87 -15.49
N THR A 29 0.07 -6.45 -15.56
CA THR A 29 0.67 -6.86 -16.85
C THR A 29 -0.16 -7.96 -17.50
N GLU A 30 -0.56 -8.99 -16.74
CA GLU A 30 -1.35 -10.10 -17.24
C GLU A 30 -2.76 -9.68 -17.66
N LYS A 31 -3.46 -8.90 -16.81
CA LYS A 31 -4.84 -8.48 -17.09
C LYS A 31 -4.96 -7.44 -18.20
N THR A 32 -4.02 -6.49 -18.28
CA THR A 32 -4.15 -5.35 -19.18
C THR A 32 -3.22 -5.40 -20.39
N GLY A 33 -2.09 -6.13 -20.29
CA GLY A 33 -1.08 -6.24 -21.37
C GLY A 33 -0.45 -4.92 -21.80
N SER A 34 -0.73 -3.82 -21.10
CA SER A 34 -0.41 -2.46 -21.53
C SER A 34 0.54 -1.76 -20.57
N ALA A 35 1.70 -1.35 -21.08
CA ALA A 35 2.69 -0.59 -20.34
C ALA A 35 2.15 0.76 -19.83
N MET A 36 1.13 1.32 -20.50
CA MET A 36 0.48 2.58 -20.08
C MET A 36 -0.26 2.44 -18.75
N VAL A 37 -0.82 1.26 -18.48
CA VAL A 37 -1.58 1.01 -17.24
C VAL A 37 -0.61 0.84 -16.07
N LEU A 38 0.54 0.21 -16.29
CA LEU A 38 1.59 0.11 -15.27
C LEU A 38 2.21 1.47 -14.94
N SER A 39 2.48 2.33 -15.93
CA SER A 39 3.02 3.66 -15.67
C SER A 39 2.00 4.54 -14.93
N MET A 40 0.71 4.44 -15.27
CA MET A 40 -0.37 5.10 -14.54
C MET A 40 -0.46 4.60 -13.10
N ALA A 41 -0.43 3.27 -12.89
CA ALA A 41 -0.45 2.68 -11.55
C ALA A 41 0.73 3.13 -10.69
N SER A 42 1.93 3.20 -11.28
CA SER A 42 3.12 3.71 -10.61
C SER A 42 2.94 5.19 -10.22
N LEU A 43 2.44 6.02 -11.14
CA LEU A 43 2.16 7.44 -10.85
C LEU A 43 1.17 7.60 -9.71
N VAL A 44 0.05 6.86 -9.74
CA VAL A 44 -0.97 6.89 -8.69
C VAL A 44 -0.39 6.45 -7.34
N GLY A 45 0.49 5.45 -7.33
CA GLY A 45 1.20 4.99 -6.13
C GLY A 45 2.16 6.03 -5.51
N PHE A 46 2.83 6.83 -6.34
CA PHE A 46 3.74 7.88 -5.85
C PHE A 46 3.05 9.20 -5.51
N LEU A 47 1.86 9.45 -6.09
CA LEU A 47 1.10 10.69 -5.94
C LEU A 47 0.78 11.07 -4.48
N PRO A 48 0.24 10.17 -3.62
CA PRO A 48 -0.08 10.52 -2.24
C PRO A 48 1.18 10.91 -1.46
N TYR A 49 2.29 10.20 -1.68
CA TYR A 49 3.57 10.52 -1.04
C TYR A 49 4.09 11.90 -1.47
N ALA A 50 4.01 12.22 -2.76
CA ALA A 50 4.49 13.49 -3.31
C ALA A 50 3.68 14.70 -2.81
N ILE A 51 2.36 14.57 -2.70
CA ILE A 51 1.46 15.68 -2.33
C ILE A 51 1.33 15.80 -0.81
N LEU A 52 1.13 14.67 -0.11
CA LEU A 52 0.79 14.66 1.31
C LEU A 52 2.01 14.56 2.22
N GLY A 53 3.20 14.21 1.70
CA GLY A 53 4.42 14.05 2.49
C GLY A 53 4.70 15.20 3.48
N PRO A 54 4.73 16.48 3.03
CA PRO A 54 4.95 17.61 3.92
C PRO A 54 3.84 17.79 4.97
N ALA A 55 2.58 17.56 4.59
CA ALA A 55 1.43 17.72 5.48
C ALA A 55 1.37 16.61 6.55
N ILE A 56 1.67 15.37 6.17
CA ILE A 56 1.73 14.22 7.08
C ILE A 56 2.86 14.41 8.09
N GLY A 57 4.01 14.96 7.68
CA GLY A 57 5.11 15.27 8.60
C GLY A 57 4.68 16.22 9.73
N VAL A 58 3.99 17.32 9.39
CA VAL A 58 3.47 18.27 10.38
C VAL A 58 2.42 17.62 11.29
N LEU A 59 1.56 16.75 10.74
CA LEU A 59 0.53 16.05 11.52
C LEU A 59 1.15 15.07 12.53
N VAL A 60 2.16 14.30 12.10
CA VAL A 60 2.90 13.33 12.92
C VAL A 60 3.72 14.01 14.01
N ASP A 61 4.26 15.19 13.74
CA ASP A 61 5.01 15.95 14.75
C ASP A 61 4.10 16.57 15.82
N ARG A 62 2.83 16.89 15.49
CA ARG A 62 1.88 17.52 16.42
C ARG A 62 1.05 16.56 17.26
N HIS A 63 0.93 15.29 16.86
CA HIS A 63 0.08 14.31 17.54
C HIS A 63 0.90 13.12 18.06
N ASP A 64 0.27 12.27 18.86
CA ASP A 64 0.87 11.01 19.32
C ASP A 64 1.22 10.12 18.11
N ARG A 65 2.52 10.05 17.78
CA ARG A 65 3.08 9.22 16.69
C ARG A 65 2.55 7.79 16.72
N LYS A 66 2.40 7.23 17.92
CA LYS A 66 1.90 5.86 18.13
C LYS A 66 0.45 5.69 17.65
N LYS A 67 -0.43 6.66 17.89
CA LYS A 67 -1.83 6.61 17.47
C LYS A 67 -1.95 6.75 15.95
N ILE A 68 -1.17 7.65 15.36
CA ILE A 68 -1.14 7.83 13.90
C ILE A 68 -0.66 6.55 13.20
N MET A 69 0.44 5.95 13.68
CA MET A 69 0.99 4.73 13.10
C MET A 69 -0.02 3.57 13.15
N ILE A 70 -0.70 3.38 14.28
CA ILE A 70 -1.76 2.37 14.41
C ILE A 70 -2.93 2.67 13.46
N GLY A 71 -3.35 3.94 13.35
CA GLY A 71 -4.43 4.34 12.43
C GLY A 71 -4.09 4.08 10.97
N ALA A 72 -2.87 4.41 10.54
CA ALA A 72 -2.38 4.16 9.19
C ALA A 72 -2.31 2.65 8.88
N ASP A 73 -1.73 1.86 9.78
CA ASP A 73 -1.65 0.41 9.63
C ASP A 73 -3.05 -0.23 9.53
N LEU A 74 -4.03 0.26 10.31
CA LEU A 74 -5.41 -0.21 10.24
C LEU A 74 -6.08 0.14 8.90
N ILE A 75 -5.83 1.32 8.35
CA ILE A 75 -6.37 1.74 7.04
C ILE A 75 -5.80 0.84 5.94
N ILE A 76 -4.49 0.60 5.94
CA ILE A 76 -3.82 -0.28 4.96
C ILE A 76 -4.33 -1.72 5.10
N ALA A 77 -4.44 -2.23 6.34
CA ALA A 77 -4.96 -3.56 6.60
C ALA A 77 -6.41 -3.71 6.13
N ALA A 78 -7.26 -2.70 6.37
CA ALA A 78 -8.64 -2.70 5.89
C ALA A 78 -8.72 -2.67 4.36
N ALA A 79 -7.94 -1.81 3.70
CA ALA A 79 -7.88 -1.74 2.24
C ALA A 79 -7.41 -3.07 1.62
N GLY A 80 -6.37 -3.69 2.18
CA GLY A 80 -5.88 -5.00 1.78
C GLY A 80 -6.91 -6.11 2.00
N ALA A 81 -7.63 -6.09 3.13
CA ALA A 81 -8.69 -7.05 3.41
C ALA A 81 -9.85 -6.94 2.42
N VAL A 82 -10.29 -5.72 2.08
CA VAL A 82 -11.33 -5.48 1.08
C VAL A 82 -10.87 -5.97 -0.29
N LEU A 83 -9.62 -5.68 -0.69
CA LEU A 83 -9.07 -6.14 -1.96
C LEU A 83 -8.97 -7.67 -2.00
N ALA A 84 -8.56 -8.32 -0.91
CA ALA A 84 -8.53 -9.78 -0.81
C ALA A 84 -9.94 -10.39 -0.93
N ILE A 85 -10.93 -9.86 -0.20
CA ILE A 85 -12.32 -10.37 -0.27
C ILE A 85 -12.88 -10.25 -1.68
N VAL A 86 -12.68 -9.09 -2.34
CA VAL A 86 -13.16 -8.89 -3.71
C VAL A 86 -12.46 -9.85 -4.67
N ALA A 87 -11.16 -10.08 -4.52
CA ALA A 87 -10.41 -11.04 -5.33
C ALA A 87 -10.94 -12.49 -5.20
N PHE A 88 -11.46 -12.87 -4.02
CA PHE A 88 -12.06 -14.18 -3.81
C PHE A 88 -13.47 -14.31 -4.39
N CYS A 89 -14.23 -13.21 -4.48
CA CYS A 89 -15.61 -13.23 -4.96
C CYS A 89 -15.75 -12.93 -6.46
N MET A 90 -14.87 -12.13 -7.04
CA MET A 90 -14.98 -11.61 -8.41
C MET A 90 -13.61 -11.22 -8.99
N GLU A 91 -13.55 -11.00 -10.30
CA GLU A 91 -12.33 -10.45 -10.92
C GLU A 91 -12.06 -9.03 -10.41
N LEU A 92 -10.81 -8.77 -10.00
CA LEU A 92 -10.41 -7.46 -9.50
C LEU A 92 -10.43 -6.42 -10.62
N PRO A 93 -11.28 -5.38 -10.53
CA PRO A 93 -11.30 -4.34 -11.53
C PRO A 93 -10.12 -3.39 -11.30
N VAL A 94 -9.52 -2.91 -12.40
CA VAL A 94 -8.29 -2.09 -12.39
C VAL A 94 -8.47 -0.81 -11.55
N TRP A 95 -9.66 -0.19 -11.56
CA TRP A 95 -9.92 1.03 -10.77
C TRP A 95 -9.78 0.81 -9.26
N MET A 96 -10.10 -0.38 -8.77
CA MET A 96 -10.00 -0.70 -7.34
C MET A 96 -8.53 -0.84 -6.92
N ILE A 97 -7.70 -1.42 -7.79
CA ILE A 97 -6.24 -1.48 -7.60
C ILE A 97 -5.66 -0.07 -7.58
N MET A 98 -6.10 0.82 -8.48
CA MET A 98 -5.65 2.22 -8.50
C MET A 98 -6.00 2.96 -7.21
N ILE A 99 -7.21 2.75 -6.65
CA ILE A 99 -7.59 3.36 -5.37
C ILE A 99 -6.69 2.86 -4.24
N VAL A 100 -6.42 1.55 -4.17
CA VAL A 100 -5.57 1.00 -3.11
C VAL A 100 -4.13 1.46 -3.24
N LEU A 101 -3.62 1.65 -4.46
CA LEU A 101 -2.30 2.25 -4.67
C LEU A 101 -2.22 3.72 -4.22
N PHE A 102 -3.33 4.45 -4.23
CA PHE A 102 -3.38 5.85 -3.80
C PHE A 102 -3.43 6.02 -2.27
N ILE A 103 -3.72 4.95 -1.52
CA ILE A 103 -3.76 4.96 -0.04
C ILE A 103 -2.35 4.76 0.51
#